data_AF-A0A7S4GBB2-F1
#
_entry.id   AF-A0A7S4GBB2-F1
#
_cell.length_a   1.000
_cell.length_b   1.000
_cell.length_c   1.000
_cell.angle_alpha   90.00
_cell.angle_beta   90.00
_cell.angle_gamma   90.00
#
_symmetry.space_group_name_H-M   'P 1'
#
loop_
_entity.id
_entity.type
_entity.pdbx_description
1 polymer ?
#
loop_
_entity_poly.entity_id
_entity_poly.type
_entity_poly.pdbx_seq_one_letter_code
_entity_poly.pdbx_strand_id
1 'polypeptide(L)'
;NKDAWRDDMRLMLRQAGAGGQPTVFLFMDSQIMEESFLEDISNILNTGEIPNLFPSEDIEGLTDAVKQIARDNGRDLNRDSLFSFFVERCRIFLHIVLCMSPIGAALRTRLRKFPALVNCCTIDWFSAWPAQALQSVAKYFLDDVQMEDSMRSAVVDVCEFMHRSVQDMCPRFDREMRMSVYVTPTSYLELITTFKTLI
;
A
#
# COMPACT_ATOMS: atom_id res chain seq x y z
N ASN A 1 3.05 9.51 -17.51
CA ASN A 1 3.23 8.64 -18.69
C ASN A 1 2.15 7.57 -18.61
N LYS A 2 0.99 7.85 -19.22
CA LYS A 2 -0.23 7.07 -19.06
C LYS A 2 -0.18 5.71 -19.77
N ASP A 3 0.63 5.60 -20.83
CA ASP A 3 0.74 4.36 -21.59
C ASP A 3 1.47 3.29 -20.78
N ALA A 4 2.58 3.65 -20.13
CA ALA A 4 3.31 2.75 -19.22
C ALA A 4 2.41 2.25 -18.08
N TRP A 5 1.60 3.13 -17.48
CA TRP A 5 0.62 2.74 -16.46
C TRP A 5 -0.37 1.69 -16.98
N ARG A 6 -0.93 1.90 -18.19
CA ARG A 6 -1.87 0.96 -18.78
C ARG A 6 -1.22 -0.36 -19.16
N ASP A 7 0.05 -0.36 -19.56
CA ASP A 7 0.81 -1.59 -19.80
C ASP A 7 1.00 -2.38 -18.50
N ASP A 8 1.33 -1.72 -17.39
CA ASP A 8 1.43 -2.36 -16.07
C ASP A 8 0.08 -2.97 -15.63
N MET A 9 -1.04 -2.25 -15.85
CA MET A 9 -2.38 -2.77 -15.56
C MET A 9 -2.72 -4.01 -16.39
N ARG A 10 -2.38 -4.02 -17.69
CA ARG A 10 -2.59 -5.18 -18.56
C ARG A 10 -1.78 -6.38 -18.09
N LEU A 11 -0.51 -6.17 -17.75
CA LEU A 11 0.39 -7.22 -17.28
C LEU A 11 -0.14 -7.87 -16.00
N MET A 12 -0.51 -7.05 -15.03
CA MET A 12 -1.04 -7.49 -13.74
C MET A 12 -2.35 -8.28 -13.90
N LEU A 13 -3.31 -7.78 -14.69
CA LEU A 13 -4.58 -8.48 -14.95
C LEU A 13 -4.36 -9.79 -15.71
N ARG A 14 -3.41 -9.85 -16.64
CA ARG A 14 -3.03 -11.10 -17.32
C ARG A 14 -2.46 -12.13 -16.34
N GLN A 15 -1.54 -11.72 -15.46
CA GLN A 15 -0.93 -12.61 -14.46
C GLN A 15 -1.99 -13.17 -13.50
N ALA A 16 -2.87 -12.32 -12.98
CA ALA A 16 -3.93 -12.73 -12.05
C ALA A 16 -5.04 -13.54 -12.75
N GLY A 17 -5.65 -13.00 -13.80
CA GLY A 17 -6.81 -13.61 -14.45
C GLY A 17 -6.47 -14.83 -15.32
N ALA A 18 -5.54 -14.68 -16.26
CA ALA A 18 -5.18 -15.76 -17.19
C ALA A 18 -4.21 -16.75 -16.51
N GLY A 19 -3.19 -16.24 -15.82
CA GLY A 19 -2.21 -17.07 -15.12
C GLY A 19 -2.75 -17.74 -13.85
N GLY A 20 -3.76 -17.17 -13.20
CA GLY A 20 -4.21 -17.64 -11.89
C GLY A 20 -3.14 -17.48 -10.80
N GLN A 21 -2.21 -16.54 -10.98
CA GLN A 21 -1.14 -16.30 -10.02
C GLN A 21 -1.63 -15.32 -8.96
N PRO A 22 -1.58 -15.65 -7.66
CA PRO A 22 -1.83 -14.69 -6.61
C PRO A 22 -0.87 -13.51 -6.72
N THR A 23 -1.42 -12.31 -6.94
CA THR A 23 -0.66 -11.10 -7.25
C THR A 23 -1.08 -9.98 -6.31
N VAL A 24 -0.10 -9.32 -5.69
CA VAL A 24 -0.32 -8.10 -4.91
C VAL A 24 0.16 -6.91 -5.73
N PHE A 25 -0.73 -5.94 -5.96
CA PHE A 25 -0.37 -4.66 -6.54
C PHE A 25 -0.27 -3.60 -5.44
N LEU A 26 0.96 -3.22 -5.11
CA LEU A 26 1.27 -2.17 -4.13
C LEU A 26 1.41 -0.82 -4.85
N PHE A 27 0.64 0.17 -4.41
CA PHE A 27 0.65 1.49 -5.02
C PHE A 27 0.67 2.61 -3.96
N MET A 28 1.73 3.41 -4.00
CA MET A 28 2.00 4.48 -3.03
C MET A 28 1.49 5.84 -3.53
N ASP A 29 1.11 6.72 -2.61
CA ASP A 29 0.64 8.06 -2.95
C ASP A 29 1.64 8.92 -3.75
N SER A 30 2.94 8.72 -3.52
CA SER A 30 4.05 9.33 -4.25
C SER A 30 4.11 8.93 -5.73
N GLN A 31 3.55 7.77 -6.08
CA GLN A 31 3.49 7.27 -7.46
C GLN A 31 2.28 7.81 -8.23
N ILE A 32 1.36 8.51 -7.56
CA ILE A 32 0.15 9.06 -8.18
C ILE A 32 0.53 10.34 -8.95
N MET A 33 0.92 10.17 -10.21
CA MET A 33 1.26 11.28 -11.11
C MET A 33 0.02 11.94 -11.70
N GLU A 34 -1.03 11.16 -11.96
CA GLU A 34 -2.27 11.60 -12.61
C GLU A 34 -3.48 11.04 -11.86
N GLU A 35 -4.58 11.81 -11.74
CA GLU A 35 -5.79 11.32 -11.06
C GLU A 35 -6.46 10.15 -11.79
N SER A 36 -6.22 10.01 -13.09
CA SER A 36 -6.70 8.90 -13.93
C SER A 36 -6.22 7.53 -13.44
N PHE A 37 -5.09 7.46 -12.72
CA PHE A 37 -4.59 6.20 -12.16
C PHE A 37 -5.54 5.66 -11.07
N LEU A 38 -6.10 6.56 -10.25
CA LEU A 38 -7.07 6.18 -9.23
C LEU A 38 -8.45 5.86 -9.83
N GLU A 39 -8.78 6.45 -10.97
CA GLU A 39 -9.98 6.07 -11.74
C GLU A 39 -9.87 4.62 -12.23
N ASP A 40 -8.73 4.27 -12.83
CA ASP A 40 -8.45 2.90 -13.29
C ASP A 40 -8.47 1.91 -12.11
N ILE A 41 -7.83 2.23 -10.97
CA ILE A 41 -7.90 1.40 -9.75
C ILE A 41 -9.35 1.27 -9.25
N SER A 42 -10.10 2.36 -9.22
CA SER A 42 -11.50 2.37 -8.80
C SER A 42 -12.36 1.47 -9.69
N ASN A 43 -12.08 1.43 -11.00
CA ASN A 43 -12.75 0.51 -11.92
C ASN A 43 -12.42 -0.95 -11.56
N ILE A 44 -11.14 -1.30 -11.35
CA ILE A 44 -10.76 -2.66 -10.94
C ILE A 44 -11.44 -3.05 -9.61
N LEU A 45 -11.48 -2.16 -8.62
CA LEU A 45 -12.11 -2.44 -7.34
C LEU A 45 -13.62 -2.69 -7.44
N ASN A 46 -14.32 -1.94 -8.30
CA ASN A 46 -15.77 -2.11 -8.50
C ASN A 46 -16.08 -3.34 -9.37
N THR A 47 -15.55 -3.38 -10.59
CA THR A 47 -15.96 -4.33 -11.63
C THR A 47 -14.95 -5.46 -11.85
N GLY A 48 -13.70 -5.31 -11.41
CA GLY A 48 -12.62 -6.25 -11.69
C GLY A 48 -11.90 -6.00 -13.01
N GLU A 49 -12.22 -4.91 -13.72
CA GLU A 49 -11.64 -4.57 -15.02
C GLU A 49 -11.52 -3.06 -15.24
N ILE A 50 -10.75 -2.67 -16.25
CA ILE A 50 -10.65 -1.29 -16.72
C ILE A 50 -11.29 -1.21 -18.12
N PRO A 51 -12.30 -0.33 -18.33
CA PRO A 51 -12.93 -0.16 -19.64
C PRO A 51 -11.92 0.21 -20.72
N ASN A 52 -12.03 -0.42 -21.90
CA ASN A 52 -11.17 -0.19 -23.06
C ASN A 52 -9.67 -0.37 -22.78
N LEU A 53 -9.30 -1.20 -21.81
CA LEU A 53 -7.90 -1.51 -21.53
C LEU A 53 -7.32 -2.48 -22.56
N PHE A 54 -8.05 -3.56 -22.87
CA PHE A 54 -7.65 -4.59 -23.82
C PHE A 54 -8.28 -4.35 -25.19
N PRO A 55 -7.49 -4.30 -26.28
CA PRO A 55 -8.02 -4.34 -27.64
C PRO A 55 -8.69 -5.70 -27.94
N SER A 56 -9.49 -5.75 -29.00
CA SER A 56 -10.24 -6.97 -29.37
C SER A 56 -9.36 -8.20 -29.59
N GLU A 57 -8.15 -8.02 -30.14
CA GLU A 57 -7.16 -9.08 -30.36
C GLU A 57 -6.64 -9.66 -29.03
N ASP A 58 -6.41 -8.79 -28.04
CA ASP A 58 -5.96 -9.19 -26.71
C ASP A 58 -7.03 -9.97 -25.95
N ILE A 59 -8.30 -9.58 -26.11
CA ILE A 59 -9.44 -10.26 -25.49
C ILE A 59 -9.53 -11.70 -25.99
N GLU A 60 -9.29 -11.96 -27.27
CA GLU A 60 -9.32 -13.33 -27.81
C GLU A 60 -8.24 -14.20 -27.14
N GLY A 61 -7.01 -13.69 -27.04
CA GLY A 61 -5.93 -14.38 -26.33
C GLY A 61 -6.23 -14.63 -24.85
N LEU A 62 -6.88 -13.69 -24.16
CA LEU A 62 -7.33 -13.87 -22.77
C LEU A 62 -8.40 -14.97 -22.66
N THR A 63 -9.40 -14.95 -23.53
CA THR A 63 -10.48 -15.94 -23.51
C THR A 63 -9.97 -17.35 -23.79
N ASP A 64 -9.03 -17.51 -24.72
CA ASP A 64 -8.41 -18.80 -25.02
C ASP A 64 -7.56 -19.31 -23.84
N ALA A 65 -6.84 -18.42 -23.16
CA ALA A 65 -6.04 -18.79 -21.98
C ALA A 65 -6.88 -19.34 -20.82
N VAL A 66 -8.10 -18.81 -20.62
CA VAL A 66 -8.99 -19.28 -19.54
C VAL A 66 -9.98 -20.35 -19.98
N LYS A 67 -10.09 -20.65 -21.28
CA LYS A 67 -11.13 -21.51 -21.87
C LYS A 67 -11.20 -22.91 -21.29
N GLN A 68 -10.04 -23.56 -21.14
CA GLN A 68 -9.99 -24.91 -20.59
C GLN A 68 -10.41 -24.92 -19.13
N ILE A 69 -9.91 -23.95 -18.35
CA ILE A 69 -10.26 -23.79 -16.94
C ILE A 69 -11.76 -23.48 -16.79
N ALA A 70 -12.31 -22.62 -17.65
CA ALA A 70 -13.73 -22.28 -17.67
C ALA A 70 -14.60 -23.51 -17.94
N ARG A 71 -14.21 -24.35 -18.91
CA ARG A 71 -14.87 -25.62 -19.21
C ARG A 71 -14.88 -26.55 -18.00
N ASP A 72 -13.74 -26.69 -17.34
CA ASP A 72 -13.58 -27.56 -16.16
C ASP A 72 -14.42 -27.05 -14.97
N ASN A 73 -14.74 -25.75 -14.94
CA ASN A 73 -15.64 -25.11 -13.98
C ASN A 73 -17.10 -25.04 -14.47
N GLY A 74 -17.46 -25.72 -15.57
CA GLY A 74 -18.83 -25.78 -16.08
C GLY A 74 -19.36 -24.46 -16.64
N ARG A 75 -18.48 -23.54 -17.06
CA ARG A 75 -18.86 -22.26 -17.67
C ARG A 75 -19.12 -22.40 -19.17
N ASP A 76 -19.98 -21.53 -19.70
CA ASP A 76 -20.21 -21.44 -21.14
C ASP A 76 -18.96 -20.95 -21.88
N LEU A 77 -18.74 -21.47 -23.08
CA LEU A 77 -17.56 -21.19 -23.91
C LEU A 77 -17.77 -20.05 -24.91
N ASN A 78 -18.84 -19.27 -24.75
CA ASN A 78 -19.04 -18.05 -25.53
C ASN A 78 -18.06 -16.95 -25.05
N ARG A 79 -17.74 -16.00 -25.94
CA ARG A 79 -16.70 -14.98 -25.69
C ARG A 79 -16.97 -14.17 -24.43
N ASP A 80 -18.22 -13.76 -24.21
CA ASP A 80 -18.61 -12.89 -23.09
C ASP A 80 -18.53 -13.63 -21.74
N SER A 81 -18.93 -14.91 -21.70
CA SER A 81 -18.82 -15.79 -20.54
C SER A 81 -17.36 -16.06 -20.19
N LEU A 82 -16.51 -16.34 -21.19
CA LEU A 82 -15.08 -16.56 -20.97
C LEU A 82 -14.38 -15.30 -20.45
N PHE A 83 -14.73 -14.13 -21.00
CA PHE A 83 -14.17 -12.87 -20.53
C PHE A 83 -14.67 -12.51 -19.12
N SER A 84 -15.95 -12.74 -18.83
CA SER A 84 -16.49 -12.60 -17.48
C SER A 84 -15.79 -13.53 -16.47
N PHE A 85 -15.50 -14.77 -16.88
CA PHE A 85 -14.73 -15.71 -16.06
C PHE A 85 -13.28 -15.25 -15.84
N PHE A 86 -12.64 -14.64 -16.84
CA PHE A 86 -11.35 -13.99 -16.66
C PHE A 86 -11.41 -12.87 -15.62
N VAL A 87 -12.42 -12.00 -15.68
CA VAL A 87 -12.63 -10.90 -14.72
C VAL A 87 -12.89 -11.44 -13.30
N GLU A 88 -13.70 -12.50 -13.15
CA GLU A 88 -13.89 -13.17 -11.87
C GLU A 88 -12.56 -13.69 -11.30
N ARG A 89 -11.72 -14.29 -12.14
CA ARG A 89 -10.39 -14.75 -11.73
C ARG A 89 -9.48 -13.60 -11.33
N CYS A 90 -9.50 -12.46 -12.05
CA CYS A 90 -8.79 -11.27 -11.62
C CYS A 90 -9.19 -10.87 -10.19
N ARG A 91 -10.49 -10.86 -9.87
CA ARG A 91 -10.97 -10.52 -8.51
C ARG A 91 -10.52 -11.49 -7.42
N ILE A 92 -10.28 -12.75 -7.76
CA ILE A 92 -9.83 -13.78 -6.81
C ILE A 92 -8.32 -13.69 -6.59
N PHE A 93 -7.56 -13.52 -7.67
CA PHE A 93 -6.10 -13.62 -7.63
C PHE A 93 -5.39 -12.29 -7.47
N LEU A 94 -6.06 -11.15 -7.67
CA LEU A 94 -5.48 -9.82 -7.50
C LEU A 94 -5.87 -9.20 -6.16
N HIS A 95 -4.88 -8.76 -5.41
CA HIS A 95 -5.06 -7.92 -4.23
C HIS A 95 -4.41 -6.55 -4.43
N ILE A 96 -5.19 -5.48 -4.27
CA ILE A 96 -4.70 -4.10 -4.41
C ILE A 96 -4.44 -3.53 -3.01
N VAL A 97 -3.22 -3.05 -2.79
CA VAL A 97 -2.79 -2.39 -1.55
C VAL A 97 -2.40 -0.96 -1.86
N LEU A 98 -3.12 -0.01 -1.25
CA LEU A 98 -2.89 1.42 -1.45
C LEU A 98 -2.28 2.02 -0.18
N CYS A 99 -1.10 2.62 -0.31
CA CYS A 99 -0.43 3.31 0.78
C CYS A 99 -0.56 4.81 0.58
N MET A 100 -1.43 5.46 1.36
CA MET A 100 -1.66 6.89 1.26
C MET A 100 -1.39 7.59 2.58
N SER A 101 -0.71 8.73 2.52
CA SER A 101 -0.51 9.57 3.69
C SER A 101 -1.84 10.22 4.13
N PRO A 102 -2.17 10.17 5.43
CA PRO A 102 -3.32 10.89 5.97
C PRO A 102 -3.05 12.40 6.12
N ILE A 103 -1.81 12.85 5.87
CA ILE A 103 -1.40 14.24 6.02
C ILE A 103 -1.98 15.09 4.89
N GLY A 104 -2.57 16.22 5.26
CA GLY A 104 -3.16 17.18 4.33
C GLY A 104 -4.55 16.78 3.82
N ALA A 105 -5.02 17.48 2.77
CA ALA A 105 -6.37 17.29 2.25
C ALA A 105 -6.47 16.24 1.13
N ALA A 106 -5.34 15.75 0.61
CA ALA A 106 -5.27 14.93 -0.60
C ALA A 106 -6.03 13.60 -0.44
N LEU A 107 -5.76 12.84 0.63
CA LEU A 107 -6.47 11.60 0.93
C LEU A 107 -7.98 11.83 0.98
N ARG A 108 -8.42 12.81 1.76
CA ARG A 108 -9.84 13.16 1.91
C ARG A 108 -10.50 13.52 0.57
N THR A 109 -9.81 14.28 -0.28
CA THR A 109 -10.31 14.63 -1.61
C THR A 109 -10.42 13.39 -2.51
N ARG A 110 -9.41 12.51 -2.49
CA ARG A 110 -9.40 11.26 -3.27
C ARG A 110 -10.50 10.30 -2.84
N LEU A 111 -10.72 10.09 -1.54
CA LEU A 111 -11.79 9.23 -1.02
C LEU A 111 -13.20 9.72 -1.42
N ARG A 112 -13.39 11.05 -1.56
CA ARG A 112 -14.65 11.61 -2.06
C ARG A 112 -14.83 11.44 -3.56
N LYS A 113 -13.74 11.56 -4.34
CA LYS A 113 -13.76 11.37 -5.79
C LYS A 113 -13.94 9.89 -6.17
N PHE A 114 -13.34 8.98 -5.40
CA PHE A 114 -13.29 7.54 -5.68
C PHE A 114 -13.84 6.74 -4.49
N PRO A 115 -15.17 6.59 -4.35
CA PRO A 115 -15.79 5.89 -3.23
C PRO A 115 -15.39 4.41 -3.12
N ALA A 116 -14.97 3.78 -4.23
CA ALA A 116 -14.50 2.39 -4.25
C ALA A 116 -13.32 2.15 -3.29
N LEU A 117 -12.49 3.17 -3.06
CA LEU A 117 -11.37 3.10 -2.12
C LEU A 117 -11.81 2.87 -0.67
N VAL A 118 -13.06 3.19 -0.34
CA VAL A 118 -13.65 2.96 0.99
C VAL A 118 -14.58 1.75 0.96
N ASN A 119 -15.37 1.60 -0.10
CA ASN A 119 -16.41 0.57 -0.18
C ASN A 119 -15.86 -0.83 -0.52
N CYS A 120 -14.73 -0.90 -1.23
CA CYS A 120 -14.16 -2.15 -1.73
C CYS A 120 -12.81 -2.50 -1.07
N CYS A 121 -12.27 -1.63 -0.23
CA CYS A 121 -11.02 -1.85 0.49
C CYS A 121 -11.26 -1.86 2.00
N THR A 122 -10.37 -2.55 2.72
CA THR A 122 -10.30 -2.42 4.18
C THR A 122 -9.32 -1.31 4.53
N ILE A 123 -9.73 -0.40 5.41
CA ILE A 123 -8.87 0.69 5.88
C ILE A 123 -8.05 0.18 7.06
N ASP A 124 -6.74 0.16 6.90
CA ASP A 124 -5.78 -0.04 7.97
C ASP A 124 -5.10 1.29 8.31
N TRP A 125 -5.18 1.73 9.56
CA TRP A 125 -4.73 3.06 9.98
C TRP A 125 -3.46 2.97 10.82
N PHE A 126 -2.39 3.55 10.30
CA PHE A 126 -1.10 3.62 10.98
C PHE A 126 -1.04 4.86 11.85
N SER A 127 -1.29 4.67 13.14
CA SER A 127 -1.11 5.71 14.16
C SER A 127 0.34 5.85 14.58
N ALA A 128 0.66 6.96 15.26
CA ALA A 128 1.93 7.11 15.94
C ALA A 128 2.19 5.94 16.90
N TRP A 129 3.44 5.48 16.95
CA TRP A 129 3.82 4.34 17.78
C TRP A 129 3.62 4.69 19.27
N PRO A 130 2.92 3.85 20.04
CA PRO A 130 2.81 4.04 21.49
C PRO A 130 4.18 3.83 22.16
N ALA A 131 4.34 4.34 23.38
CA ALA A 131 5.56 4.19 24.17
C ALA A 131 6.07 2.74 24.23
N GLN A 132 5.16 1.78 24.40
CA GLN A 132 5.50 0.35 24.45
C GLN A 132 6.07 -0.18 23.11
N ALA A 133 5.57 0.32 21.98
CA ALA A 133 6.09 -0.04 20.67
C ALA A 133 7.48 0.58 20.45
N LEU A 134 7.68 1.85 20.82
CA LEU A 134 8.98 2.51 20.80
C LEU A 134 10.01 1.73 21.63
N GLN A 135 9.67 1.38 22.88
CA GLN A 135 10.54 0.58 23.74
C GLN A 135 10.85 -0.80 23.14
N SER A 136 9.87 -1.48 22.55
CA SER A 136 10.06 -2.80 21.94
C SER A 136 10.97 -2.74 20.72
N VAL A 137 10.81 -1.71 19.87
CA VAL A 137 11.68 -1.46 18.73
C VAL A 137 13.10 -1.14 19.20
N ALA A 138 13.28 -0.24 20.18
CA ALA A 138 14.61 0.07 20.71
C ALA A 138 15.29 -1.16 21.32
N LYS A 139 14.55 -1.99 22.08
CA LYS A 139 15.09 -3.26 22.62
C LYS A 139 15.57 -4.20 21.52
N TYR A 140 14.73 -4.42 20.50
CA TYR A 140 15.09 -5.28 19.37
C TYR A 140 16.32 -4.77 18.64
N PHE A 141 16.36 -3.47 18.33
CA PHE A 141 17.50 -2.90 17.64
C PHE A 141 18.75 -2.95 18.52
N LEU A 142 18.71 -2.67 19.82
CA LEU A 142 19.90 -2.63 20.69
C LEU A 142 20.39 -4.01 21.20
N ASP A 143 19.77 -5.11 20.77
CA ASP A 143 20.07 -6.45 21.26
C ASP A 143 21.49 -6.93 20.93
N ASP A 144 21.99 -6.55 19.75
CA ASP A 144 23.32 -6.88 19.23
C ASP A 144 24.46 -6.04 19.83
N VAL A 145 24.13 -4.96 20.56
CA VAL A 145 25.13 -4.06 21.15
C VAL A 145 25.59 -4.62 22.49
N GLN A 146 26.91 -4.76 22.64
CA GLN A 146 27.57 -5.26 23.86
C GLN A 146 27.50 -4.20 24.97
N MET A 147 26.55 -4.36 25.89
CA MET A 147 26.39 -3.53 27.08
C MET A 147 25.72 -4.32 28.21
N GLU A 148 25.84 -3.83 29.44
CA GLU A 148 25.13 -4.41 30.58
C GLU A 148 23.61 -4.26 30.42
N ASP A 149 22.83 -5.25 30.85
CA ASP A 149 21.36 -5.25 30.70
C ASP A 149 20.68 -4.06 31.40
N SER A 150 21.24 -3.61 32.52
CA SER A 150 20.80 -2.42 33.25
C SER A 150 20.97 -1.14 32.39
N MET A 151 22.12 -1.02 31.73
CA MET A 151 22.43 0.07 30.81
C MET A 151 21.53 0.01 29.57
N ARG A 152 21.34 -1.17 28.99
CA ARG A 152 20.45 -1.36 27.82
C ARG A 152 19.04 -0.88 28.11
N SER A 153 18.51 -1.25 29.27
CA SER A 153 17.17 -0.84 29.69
C SER A 153 17.06 0.68 29.83
N ALA A 154 18.06 1.32 30.44
CA ALA A 154 18.10 2.78 30.56
C ALA A 154 18.18 3.48 29.19
N VAL A 155 19.01 2.98 28.27
CA VAL A 155 19.12 3.52 26.91
C VAL A 155 17.79 3.44 26.17
N VAL A 156 17.09 2.29 26.26
CA VAL A 156 15.77 2.11 25.65
C VAL A 156 14.77 3.16 26.13
N ASP A 157 14.74 3.42 27.44
CA ASP A 157 13.85 4.42 28.04
C ASP A 157 14.23 5.84 27.58
N VAL A 158 15.53 6.14 27.48
CA VAL A 158 16.00 7.45 26.97
C VAL A 158 15.64 7.62 25.49
N CYS A 159 15.79 6.60 24.65
CA CYS A 159 15.38 6.65 23.24
C CYS A 159 13.88 6.93 23.12
N GLU A 160 13.04 6.18 23.83
CA GLU A 160 11.58 6.42 23.87
C GLU A 160 11.26 7.86 24.29
N PHE A 161 11.85 8.31 25.40
CA PHE A 161 11.62 9.64 25.94
C PHE A 161 12.03 10.75 24.96
N MET A 162 13.20 10.62 24.33
CA MET A 162 13.67 11.58 23.32
C MET A 162 12.68 11.68 22.16
N HIS A 163 12.21 10.55 21.62
CA HIS A 163 11.27 10.57 20.51
C HIS A 163 9.93 11.22 20.88
N ARG A 164 9.36 10.82 22.02
CA ARG A 164 8.07 11.34 22.50
C ARG A 164 8.15 12.81 22.84
N SER A 165 9.23 13.26 23.48
CA SER A 165 9.41 14.68 23.80
C SER A 165 9.42 15.56 22.53
N VAL A 166 10.04 15.09 21.45
CA VAL A 166 10.01 15.80 20.16
C VAL A 166 8.59 15.83 19.58
N GLN A 167 7.86 14.71 19.62
CA GLN A 167 6.46 14.66 19.21
C GLN A 167 5.58 15.65 19.98
N ASP A 168 5.74 15.74 21.30
CA ASP A 168 4.99 16.65 22.17
C ASP A 168 5.33 18.13 21.90
N MET A 169 6.55 18.42 21.43
CA MET A 169 6.99 19.77 21.07
C MET A 169 6.49 20.21 19.69
N CYS A 170 6.24 19.30 18.75
CA CYS A 170 5.85 19.64 17.38
C CYS A 170 4.59 20.54 17.28
N PRO A 171 3.48 20.31 18.00
CA PRO A 171 2.31 21.19 17.95
C PRO A 171 2.61 22.61 18.45
N ARG A 172 3.46 22.73 19.48
CA ARG A 172 3.89 24.02 20.00
C ARG A 172 4.75 24.76 18.97
N PHE A 173 5.68 24.05 18.34
CA PHE A 173 6.55 24.60 17.30
C PHE A 173 5.74 25.10 16.10
N ASP A 174 4.76 24.32 15.63
CA ASP A 174 3.87 24.74 14.54
C ASP A 174 3.08 26.00 14.89
N ARG A 175 2.52 26.09 16.11
CA ARG A 175 1.78 27.27 16.56
C ARG A 175 2.64 28.53 16.62
N GLU A 176 3.88 28.41 17.10
CA GLU A 176 4.77 29.55 17.32
C GLU A 176 5.50 29.98 16.05
N MET A 177 5.97 29.02 15.24
CA MET A 177 6.81 29.27 14.07
C MET A 177 6.07 29.15 12.74
N ARG A 178 4.81 28.69 12.75
CA ARG A 178 4.01 28.38 11.55
C ARG A 178 4.71 27.41 10.60
N MET A 179 5.48 26.48 11.18
CA MET A 179 6.23 25.47 10.48
C MET A 179 5.84 24.09 10.99
N SER A 180 5.18 23.31 10.14
CA SER A 180 4.78 21.95 10.47
C SER A 180 5.95 21.00 10.30
N VAL A 181 6.34 20.32 11.39
CA VAL A 181 7.36 19.28 11.42
C VAL A 181 6.69 17.96 11.78
N TYR A 182 7.03 16.89 11.05
CA TYR A 182 6.46 15.57 11.24
C TYR A 182 7.51 14.63 11.81
N VAL A 183 7.20 14.01 12.94
CA VAL A 183 8.04 12.97 13.54
C VAL A 183 7.55 11.63 13.02
N THR A 184 8.46 10.86 12.42
CA THR A 184 8.14 9.57 11.79
C THR A 184 8.84 8.42 12.51
N PRO A 185 8.31 7.18 12.40
CA PRO A 185 9.03 5.99 12.84
C PRO A 185 10.44 5.89 12.25
N THR A 186 10.63 6.31 11.00
CA THR A 186 11.96 6.35 10.35
C THR A 186 12.94 7.23 11.13
N SER A 187 12.52 8.42 11.56
CA SER A 187 13.36 9.30 12.40
C SER A 187 13.72 8.66 13.75
N TYR A 188 12.86 7.77 14.30
CA TYR A 188 13.19 6.99 15.49
C TYR A 188 14.26 5.93 15.23
N LEU A 189 14.15 5.22 14.10
CA LEU A 189 15.14 4.23 13.70
C LEU A 189 16.50 4.88 13.42
N GLU A 190 16.51 6.06 12.81
CA GLU A 190 17.72 6.86 12.61
C GLU A 190 18.35 7.29 13.94
N LEU A 191 17.55 7.72 14.93
CA LEU A 191 18.04 8.03 16.27
C LEU A 191 18.76 6.84 16.90
N ILE A 192 18.14 5.65 16.87
CA ILE A 192 18.73 4.42 17.43
C ILE A 192 20.00 4.04 16.67
N THR A 193 19.98 4.11 15.34
CA THR A 193 21.13 3.79 14.48
C THR A 193 22.31 4.74 14.73
N THR A 194 22.03 6.02 14.90
CA THR A 194 23.03 7.03 15.25
C THR A 194 23.63 6.72 16.62
N PHE A 195 22.80 6.39 17.60
CA PHE A 195 23.27 6.01 18.93
C PHE A 195 24.18 4.78 18.89
N LYS A 196 23.79 3.74 18.13
CA LYS A 196 24.62 2.55 17.89
C LYS A 196 25.97 2.84 17.26
N THR A 197 26.04 3.83 16.37
CA THR A 197 27.27 4.16 15.62
C THR A 197 28.26 4.94 16.48
N LEU A 198 27.77 5.64 17.50
CA LEU A 198 28.58 6.44 18.41
C LEU A 198 29.14 5.64 19.61
N ILE A 199 28.67 4.41 19.81
CA ILE A 199 29.16 3.45 20.83
C ILE A 199 30.14 2.49 20.17
#